data_AF-Q15EX9-F1
#
_entry.id   AF-Q15EX9-F1
#
_cell.length_a   1.000
_cell.length_b   1.000
_cell.length_c   1.000
_cell.angle_alpha   90.00
_cell.angle_beta   90.00
_cell.angle_gamma   90.00
#
_symmetry.space_group_name_H-M   'P 1'
#
loop_
_entity.id
_entity.type
_entity.pdbx_description
1 polymer ?
#
loop_
_entity_poly.entity_id
_entity_poly.type
_entity_poly.pdbx_seq_one_letter_code
_entity_poly.pdbx_strand_id
1 'polypeptide(L)'
;MHSKKKIKLFFIIVFTIILMNIQVMISLKSSVIPEKFYSWGDNLWDTLGRDQKEFIQNRFQCCGFSDVNDRPGGVCLYKSNSCYKVLHGMTLSMRSLIEKTLIFLFLTESTGIGIISLLKLRK
;
A
#
# COMPACT_ATOMS: atom_id res chain seq x y z
N MET A 1 -14.07 34.79 22.44
CA MET A 1 -14.36 33.85 21.33
C MET A 1 -13.25 33.76 20.25
N HIS A 2 -12.44 34.81 20.06
CA HIS A 2 -11.43 34.88 18.99
C HIS A 2 -10.20 33.95 19.19
N SER A 3 -9.78 33.74 20.45
CA SER A 3 -8.61 32.90 20.80
C SER A 3 -8.82 31.40 20.51
N LYS A 4 -10.00 30.85 20.86
CA LYS A 4 -10.34 29.43 20.61
C LYS A 4 -10.28 29.05 19.13
N LYS A 5 -10.68 29.95 18.21
CA LYS A 5 -10.60 29.72 16.76
C LYS A 5 -9.15 29.71 16.24
N LYS A 6 -8.27 30.57 16.78
CA LYS A 6 -6.85 30.62 16.43
C LYS A 6 -6.11 29.36 16.89
N ILE A 7 -6.41 28.89 18.11
CA ILE A 7 -5.86 27.65 18.66
C ILE A 7 -6.29 26.44 17.82
N LYS A 8 -7.58 26.32 17.48
CA LYS A 8 -8.08 25.23 16.62
C LYS A 8 -7.38 25.22 15.25
N LEU A 9 -7.19 26.39 14.64
CA LEU A 9 -6.50 26.51 13.36
C LEU A 9 -5.03 26.08 13.45
N PHE A 10 -4.33 26.48 14.52
CA PHE A 10 -2.96 26.07 14.77
C PHE A 10 -2.84 24.54 14.85
N PHE A 11 -3.72 23.89 15.62
CA PHE A 11 -3.73 22.43 15.70
C PHE A 11 -4.00 21.75 14.35
N ILE A 12 -4.91 22.30 13.54
CA ILE A 12 -5.17 21.78 12.19
C ILE A 12 -3.90 21.85 11.33
N ILE A 13 -3.21 22.99 11.31
CA ILE A 13 -1.98 23.17 10.51
C ILE A 13 -0.89 22.19 10.97
N VAL A 14 -0.64 22.10 12.27
CA VAL A 14 0.37 21.19 12.82
C VAL A 14 0.02 19.74 12.49
N PHE A 15 -1.23 19.35 12.65
CA PHE A 15 -1.69 18.00 12.33
C PHE A 15 -1.54 17.67 10.85
N THR A 16 -1.94 18.58 9.96
CA THR A 16 -1.76 18.39 8.51
C THR A 16 -0.28 18.26 8.12
N ILE A 17 0.61 19.07 8.71
CA ILE A 17 2.06 18.93 8.46
C ILE A 17 2.57 17.56 8.92
N ILE A 18 2.12 17.06 10.08
CA ILE A 18 2.49 15.72 10.55
C ILE A 18 2.01 14.65 9.57
N LEU A 19 0.76 14.73 9.09
CA LEU A 19 0.22 13.80 8.10
C LEU A 19 1.02 13.80 6.79
N MET A 20 1.36 14.99 6.26
CA MET A 20 2.18 15.12 5.07
C MET A 20 3.56 14.44 5.25
N ASN A 21 4.19 14.59 6.41
CA ASN A 21 5.46 13.91 6.71
C ASN A 21 5.31 12.38 6.77
N ILE A 22 4.22 11.89 7.36
CA ILE A 22 3.91 10.45 7.40
C ILE A 22 3.73 9.91 5.97
N GLN A 23 3.02 10.64 5.09
CA GLN A 23 2.83 10.24 3.70
C GLN A 23 4.18 10.11 2.96
N VAL A 24 5.09 11.07 3.15
CA VAL A 24 6.45 11.00 2.58
C VAL A 24 7.19 9.77 3.08
N MET A 25 7.16 9.49 4.38
CA MET A 25 7.79 8.29 4.95
C MET A 25 7.21 6.99 4.36
N ILE A 26 5.90 6.91 4.19
CA ILE A 26 5.23 5.75 3.57
C ILE A 26 5.68 5.60 2.12
N SER A 27 5.73 6.69 1.36
CA SER A 27 6.17 6.68 -0.05
C SER A 27 7.63 6.25 -0.22
N LEU A 28 8.50 6.59 0.75
CA LEU A 28 9.88 6.10 0.72
C LEU A 28 9.95 4.61 1.04
N LYS A 29 9.19 4.14 2.03
CA LYS A 29 9.17 2.73 2.44
C LYS A 29 8.47 1.81 1.43
N SER A 30 7.49 2.30 0.66
CA SER A 30 6.77 1.50 -0.34
C SER A 30 7.70 0.94 -1.42
N SER A 31 8.84 1.60 -1.65
CA SER A 31 9.85 1.17 -2.61
C SER A 31 10.45 -0.20 -2.33
N VAL A 32 10.60 -0.56 -1.06
CA VAL A 32 11.27 -1.78 -0.60
C VAL A 32 10.30 -2.97 -0.46
N ILE A 33 8.99 -2.73 -0.52
CA ILE A 33 7.96 -3.76 -0.32
C ILE A 33 8.05 -4.88 -1.37
N PRO A 34 8.17 -4.59 -2.69
CA PRO A 34 8.23 -5.65 -3.70
C PRO A 34 9.48 -6.53 -3.56
N GLU A 35 10.62 -5.95 -3.17
CA GLU A 35 11.90 -6.66 -3.05
C GLU A 35 11.88 -7.72 -1.94
N LYS A 36 11.15 -7.45 -0.85
CA LYS A 36 10.99 -8.40 0.27
C LYS A 36 9.81 -9.34 0.10
N PHE A 37 8.99 -9.12 -0.93
CA PHE A 37 7.77 -9.90 -1.11
C PHE A 37 8.07 -11.37 -1.44
N TYR A 38 9.12 -11.65 -2.21
CA TYR A 38 9.49 -13.02 -2.54
C TYR A 38 9.82 -13.84 -1.29
N SER A 39 10.79 -13.39 -0.49
CA SER A 39 11.25 -14.14 0.69
C SER A 39 10.18 -14.24 1.77
N TRP A 40 9.39 -13.19 1.98
CA TRP A 40 8.25 -13.25 2.88
C TRP A 40 7.19 -14.23 2.38
N GLY A 41 6.84 -14.16 1.09
CA GLY A 41 5.84 -15.02 0.48
C GLY A 41 6.26 -16.50 0.46
N ASP A 42 7.54 -16.79 0.23
CA ASP A 42 8.08 -18.16 0.21
C ASP A 42 7.99 -18.80 1.59
N ASN A 43 8.43 -18.08 2.63
CA ASN A 43 8.32 -18.52 4.01
C ASN A 43 6.85 -18.68 4.43
N LEU A 44 5.99 -17.72 4.05
CA LEU A 44 4.56 -17.82 4.33
C LEU A 44 3.98 -19.06 3.65
N TRP A 45 4.33 -19.31 2.39
CA TRP A 45 3.86 -20.46 1.63
C TRP A 45 4.19 -21.77 2.33
N ASP A 46 5.36 -21.90 2.96
CA ASP A 46 5.73 -23.09 3.71
C ASP A 46 4.84 -23.34 4.93
N THR A 47 4.38 -22.28 5.57
CA THR A 47 3.48 -22.38 6.72
C THR A 47 2.02 -22.66 6.36
N LEU A 48 1.62 -22.45 5.10
CA LEU A 48 0.25 -22.66 4.67
C LEU A 48 -0.09 -24.14 4.56
N GLY A 49 -1.24 -24.49 5.12
CA GLY A 49 -1.84 -25.81 4.97
C GLY A 49 -2.32 -26.07 3.53
N ARG A 50 -2.66 -27.33 3.26
CA ARG A 50 -3.09 -27.79 1.94
C ARG A 50 -4.27 -26.98 1.39
N ASP A 51 -5.34 -26.87 2.18
CA ASP A 51 -6.59 -26.20 1.77
C ASP A 51 -6.39 -24.70 1.54
N GLN A 52 -5.48 -24.07 2.29
CA GLN A 52 -5.15 -22.64 2.12
C GLN A 52 -4.40 -22.41 0.82
N LYS A 53 -3.43 -23.27 0.50
CA LYS A 53 -2.70 -23.23 -0.77
C LYS A 53 -3.65 -23.46 -1.93
N GLU A 54 -4.55 -24.44 -1.83
CA GLU A 54 -5.56 -24.72 -2.85
C GLU A 54 -6.51 -23.53 -3.05
N PHE A 55 -6.98 -22.90 -1.97
CA PHE A 55 -7.80 -21.70 -2.05
C PHE A 55 -7.08 -20.56 -2.80
N ILE A 56 -5.81 -20.30 -2.47
CA ILE A 56 -5.03 -19.25 -3.15
C ILE A 56 -4.86 -19.59 -4.63
N GLN A 57 -4.44 -20.82 -4.94
CA GLN A 57 -4.26 -21.30 -6.32
C GLN A 57 -5.55 -21.15 -7.15
N ASN A 58 -6.70 -21.53 -6.59
CA ASN A 58 -8.00 -21.43 -7.27
C ASN A 58 -8.46 -19.98 -7.41
N ARG A 59 -8.27 -19.16 -6.37
CA ARG A 59 -8.71 -17.76 -6.36
C ARG A 59 -7.91 -16.89 -7.32
N PHE A 60 -6.60 -17.10 -7.38
CA PHE A 60 -5.68 -16.31 -8.18
C PHE A 60 -5.29 -17.00 -9.50
N GLN A 61 -5.87 -18.18 -9.79
CA GLN A 61 -5.62 -18.95 -11.01
C GLN A 61 -4.12 -19.14 -11.28
N CYS A 62 -3.42 -19.64 -10.27
CA CYS A 62 -1.98 -19.86 -10.29
C CYS A 62 -1.65 -21.24 -9.69
N CYS A 63 -0.43 -21.73 -9.94
CA CYS A 63 0.04 -22.98 -9.34
C CYS A 63 1.40 -22.79 -8.69
N GLY A 64 1.58 -23.40 -7.52
CA GLY A 64 2.83 -23.34 -6.75
C GLY A 64 3.30 -21.93 -6.42
N PHE A 65 4.30 -21.81 -5.55
CA PHE A 65 4.76 -20.49 -5.14
C PHE A 65 5.75 -19.88 -6.15
N SER A 66 6.96 -20.41 -6.22
CA SER A 66 8.01 -19.88 -7.10
C SER A 66 7.84 -20.37 -8.55
N ASP A 67 7.57 -21.68 -8.69
CA ASP A 67 7.31 -22.37 -9.95
C ASP A 67 5.93 -23.04 -9.95
N VAL A 68 5.40 -23.37 -11.13
CA VAL A 68 4.08 -24.01 -11.28
C VAL A 68 3.98 -25.39 -10.65
N ASN A 69 5.10 -26.07 -10.44
CA ASN A 69 5.16 -27.38 -9.79
C ASN A 69 5.61 -27.29 -8.31
N ASP A 70 5.84 -26.10 -7.79
CA ASP A 70 6.45 -25.88 -6.47
C ASP A 70 5.42 -26.01 -5.34
N ARG A 71 5.63 -26.99 -4.44
CA ARG A 71 4.85 -27.22 -3.21
C ARG A 71 3.34 -26.96 -3.39
N PRO A 72 2.67 -27.64 -4.35
CA PRO A 72 1.28 -27.36 -4.65
C PRO A 72 0.37 -27.77 -3.49
N GLY A 73 -0.69 -27.00 -3.26
CA GLY A 73 -1.77 -27.36 -2.34
C GLY A 73 -2.61 -28.56 -2.81
N GLY A 74 -2.52 -28.96 -4.08
CA GLY A 74 -3.36 -30.02 -4.62
C GLY A 74 -3.19 -30.12 -6.13
N VAL A 75 -4.14 -30.81 -6.78
CA VAL A 75 -4.17 -30.87 -8.25
C VAL A 75 -4.46 -29.48 -8.79
N CYS A 76 -3.46 -28.86 -9.40
CA CYS A 76 -3.57 -27.50 -9.90
C CYS A 76 -3.76 -27.47 -11.43
N LEU A 77 -4.85 -26.84 -11.87
CA LEU A 77 -5.24 -26.76 -13.28
C LEU A 77 -4.60 -25.56 -14.01
N TYR A 78 -4.07 -24.58 -13.27
CA TYR A 78 -3.60 -23.30 -13.80
C TYR A 78 -2.07 -23.24 -13.97
N LYS A 79 -1.51 -24.19 -14.72
CA LYS A 79 -0.05 -24.38 -14.88
C LYS A 79 0.66 -23.31 -15.74
N SER A 80 0.02 -22.18 -16.00
CA SER A 80 0.57 -21.12 -16.86
C SER A 80 1.42 -20.11 -16.07
N ASN A 81 1.12 -19.88 -14.80
CA ASN A 81 1.83 -18.89 -13.97
C ASN A 81 1.99 -19.39 -12.53
N SER A 82 3.13 -19.05 -11.93
CA SER A 82 3.34 -19.25 -10.50
C SER A 82 2.59 -18.22 -9.65
N CYS A 83 2.20 -18.59 -8.44
CA CYS A 83 1.46 -17.70 -7.56
C CYS A 83 2.31 -16.48 -7.15
N TYR A 84 3.63 -16.63 -7.02
CA TYR A 84 4.52 -15.48 -6.83
C TYR A 84 4.36 -14.46 -7.97
N LYS A 85 4.39 -14.88 -9.23
CA LYS A 85 4.30 -13.97 -10.38
C LYS A 85 3.00 -13.17 -10.37
N VAL A 86 1.87 -13.83 -10.10
CA VAL A 86 0.55 -13.19 -10.04
C VAL A 86 0.46 -12.23 -8.85
N LEU A 87 0.83 -12.69 -7.66
CA LEU A 87 0.76 -11.90 -6.44
C LEU A 87 1.74 -10.73 -6.44
N HIS A 88 2.96 -10.92 -6.94
CA HIS A 88 3.93 -9.85 -7.11
C HIS A 88 3.45 -8.77 -8.08
N GLY A 89 2.84 -9.17 -9.20
CA GLY A 89 2.19 -8.24 -10.13
C GLY A 89 1.09 -7.42 -9.44
N MET A 90 0.25 -8.09 -8.63
CA MET A 90 -0.77 -7.41 -7.82
C MET A 90 -0.16 -6.44 -6.80
N THR A 91 0.92 -6.83 -6.10
CA THR A 91 1.63 -5.95 -5.16
C THR A 91 2.19 -4.71 -5.84
N LEU A 92 2.75 -4.84 -7.05
CA LEU A 92 3.22 -3.69 -7.83
C LEU A 92 2.08 -2.76 -8.23
N SER A 93 0.94 -3.30 -8.67
CA SER A 93 -0.25 -2.50 -8.97
C SER A 93 -0.81 -1.80 -7.74
N MET A 94 -0.88 -2.49 -6.60
CA MET A 94 -1.31 -1.90 -5.32
C MET A 94 -0.36 -0.79 -4.86
N ARG A 95 0.95 -1.01 -5.00
CA ARG A 95 1.95 0.02 -4.71
C ARG A 95 1.71 1.27 -5.55
N SER A 96 1.55 1.12 -6.87
CA SER A 96 1.30 2.25 -7.76
C SER A 96 0.02 3.00 -7.39
N LEU A 97 -1.04 2.28 -7.01
CA LEU A 97 -2.30 2.87 -6.57
C LEU A 97 -2.11 3.66 -5.26
N ILE A 98 -1.44 3.08 -4.27
CA ILE A 98 -1.13 3.74 -2.99
C ILE A 98 -0.31 5.00 -3.22
N GLU A 99 0.75 4.94 -4.02
CA GLU A 99 1.60 6.11 -4.32
C GLU A 99 0.79 7.24 -4.98
N LYS A 100 -0.07 6.93 -5.96
CA LYS A 100 -0.97 7.91 -6.59
C LYS A 100 -1.94 8.52 -5.58
N THR A 101 -2.51 7.71 -4.69
CA THR A 101 -3.39 8.20 -3.63
C THR A 101 -2.67 9.12 -2.66
N LEU A 102 -1.45 8.78 -2.24
CA LEU A 102 -0.64 9.62 -1.35
C LEU A 102 -0.29 10.96 -2.00
N ILE A 103 0.10 10.97 -3.28
CA ILE A 103 0.37 12.21 -4.02
C ILE A 103 -0.88 13.10 -4.06
N PHE A 104 -2.04 12.50 -4.33
CA PHE A 104 -3.31 13.24 -4.37
C PHE A 104 -3.68 13.85 -3.00
N LEU A 105 -3.49 13.10 -1.91
CA LEU A 105 -3.72 13.59 -0.55
C LEU A 105 -2.76 14.74 -0.19
N PHE A 106 -1.46 14.57 -0.48
CA PHE A 106 -0.44 15.58 -0.24
C PHE A 106 -0.74 16.89 -0.97
N LEU A 107 -1.18 16.82 -2.23
CA LEU A 107 -1.57 17.99 -3.02
C LEU A 107 -2.81 18.68 -2.43
N THR A 108 -3.79 17.92 -1.97
CA THR A 108 -5.01 18.46 -1.36
C THR A 108 -4.69 19.16 -0.04
N GLU A 109 -3.85 18.55 0.81
CA GLU A 109 -3.40 19.10 2.08
C GLU A 109 -2.58 20.38 1.91
N SER A 110 -1.61 20.36 0.99
CA SER A 110 -0.78 21.54 0.70
C SER A 110 -1.60 22.71 0.14
N THR A 111 -2.54 22.43 -0.77
CA THR A 111 -3.47 23.44 -1.29
C THR A 111 -4.37 23.98 -0.19
N GLY A 112 -4.86 23.14 0.71
CA GLY A 112 -5.67 23.54 1.86
C GLY A 112 -4.94 24.51 2.79
N ILE A 113 -3.68 24.23 3.13
CA ILE A 113 -2.85 25.15 3.93
C ILE A 113 -2.62 26.47 3.18
N GLY A 114 -2.37 26.42 1.87
CA GLY A 114 -2.20 27.60 1.02
C GLY A 114 -3.43 28.52 1.04
N ILE A 115 -4.63 27.96 0.85
CA ILE A 115 -5.90 28.71 0.90
C ILE A 115 -6.11 29.35 2.28
N ILE A 116 -5.87 28.60 3.36
CA ILE A 116 -5.98 29.13 4.73
C ILE A 116 -5.03 30.31 4.94
N SER A 117 -3.81 30.22 4.42
CA SER A 117 -2.79 31.25 4.54
C SER A 117 -3.18 32.52 3.77
N LEU A 118 -3.67 32.38 2.54
CA LEU A 118 -4.18 33.49 1.73
C LEU A 118 -5.38 34.18 2.38
N LEU A 119 -6.35 33.42 2.91
CA LEU A 119 -7.51 33.97 3.61
C LEU A 119 -7.12 34.76 4.87
N LYS A 120 -6.02 34.39 5.52
CA LYS A 120 -5.50 35.09 6.69
C LYS A 120 -4.72 36.35 6.32
N LEU A 121 -4.05 36.39 5.17
CA LEU A 121 -3.36 37.58 4.66
C LEU A 121 -4.30 38.63 4.06
N ARG A 122 -5.47 38.21 3.56
CA ARG A 122 -6.50 39.10 3.01
C ARG A 122 -7.33 39.81 4.09
N LYS A 123 -7.15 39.46 5.36
CA LYS A 123 -7.77 40.09 6.54
C LYS A 123 -6.74 40.89 7.32
#